data_AF-A0AA40AD89-F1
#
_entry.id   AF-A0AA40AD89-F1
#
_cell.length_a   1.000
_cell.length_b   1.000
_cell.length_c   1.000
_cell.angle_alpha   90.00
_cell.angle_beta   90.00
_cell.angle_gamma   90.00
#
_symmetry.space_group_name_H-M   'P 1'
#
loop_
_entity.id
_entity.type
_entity.pdbx_description
1 polymer ?
#
loop_
_entity_poly.entity_id
_entity_poly.type
_entity_poly.pdbx_seq_one_letter_code
_entity_poly.pdbx_strand_id
1 'polypeptide(L)'
;MASTVTSGSLVYERRVVEKVHKYHWPAVQLNVWMLIMLIASCTIIGVFAAFIQIQQALLLPTPWYFAYFITVAALAVSFIILLLWLIFQRRLLPSIVMIGGFILFVLWLVALIVISVQLWGPSGSVSSNCNLFVFNANPLGQSLNTLAWLEQRSICQSWQAVFAFGLVGSIFLLWIMIMAYQVFANDR
;
A
#
# COMPACT_ATOMS: atom_id res chain seq x y z
N MET A 1 51.06 -53.75 -35.68
CA MET A 1 49.76 -54.00 -35.02
C MET A 1 49.22 -52.65 -34.57
N ALA A 2 48.10 -52.22 -35.16
CA ALA A 2 47.38 -51.03 -34.74
C ALA A 2 46.57 -51.35 -33.48
N SER A 3 46.69 -50.54 -32.44
CA SER A 3 45.82 -50.59 -31.27
C SER A 3 45.05 -49.28 -31.13
N THR A 4 43.75 -49.48 -31.03
CA THR A 4 42.62 -48.59 -31.15
C THR A 4 42.41 -47.78 -29.86
N VAL A 5 42.27 -46.46 -30.02
CA VAL A 5 41.40 -45.49 -29.32
C VAL A 5 40.86 -45.86 -27.93
N THR A 6 41.13 -45.02 -26.95
CA THR A 6 40.06 -44.51 -26.06
C THR A 6 40.42 -43.09 -25.64
N SER A 7 39.87 -42.13 -26.39
CA SER A 7 39.79 -40.73 -26.03
C SER A 7 39.07 -40.63 -24.69
N GLY A 8 39.80 -40.24 -23.64
CA GLY A 8 39.21 -39.92 -22.35
C GLY A 8 38.29 -38.72 -22.53
N SER A 9 37.00 -39.00 -22.73
CA SER A 9 35.95 -38.00 -22.64
C SER A 9 35.92 -37.55 -21.19
N LEU A 10 36.57 -36.43 -20.91
CA LEU A 10 36.32 -35.63 -19.72
C LEU A 10 34.83 -35.28 -19.75
N VAL A 11 34.02 -36.08 -19.06
CA VAL A 11 32.66 -35.72 -18.71
C VAL A 11 32.82 -34.51 -17.79
N TYR A 12 32.79 -33.33 -18.38
CA TYR A 12 32.54 -32.11 -17.66
C TYR A 12 31.09 -32.25 -17.18
N GLU A 13 30.93 -32.87 -16.02
CA GLU A 13 29.71 -32.78 -15.26
C GLU A 13 29.52 -31.29 -15.03
N ARG A 14 28.68 -30.67 -15.88
CA ARG A 14 28.18 -29.32 -15.68
C ARG A 14 27.38 -29.44 -14.41
N ARG A 15 28.07 -29.37 -13.28
CA ARG A 15 27.53 -29.03 -11.99
C ARG A 15 26.95 -27.66 -12.25
N VAL A 16 25.67 -27.61 -12.60
CA VAL A 16 24.87 -26.41 -12.52
C VAL A 16 24.91 -26.09 -11.04
N VAL A 17 25.97 -25.38 -10.65
CA VAL A 17 25.97 -24.60 -9.45
C VAL A 17 24.84 -23.64 -9.75
N GLU A 18 23.62 -23.96 -9.27
CA GLU A 18 22.62 -22.97 -8.99
C GLU A 18 23.33 -21.97 -8.08
N LYS A 19 24.03 -21.02 -8.69
CA LYS A 19 24.38 -19.78 -8.02
C LYS A 19 23.01 -19.27 -7.64
N VAL A 20 22.64 -19.43 -6.37
CA VAL A 20 21.54 -18.70 -5.79
C VAL A 20 21.90 -17.24 -6.01
N HIS A 21 21.40 -16.66 -7.10
CA HIS A 21 21.70 -15.28 -7.46
C HIS A 21 21.14 -14.44 -6.33
N LYS A 22 22.03 -13.91 -5.50
CA LYS A 22 21.66 -12.99 -4.45
C LYS A 22 21.44 -11.65 -5.16
N TYR A 23 20.20 -11.41 -5.55
CA TYR A 23 19.75 -10.11 -6.02
C TYR A 23 20.20 -9.05 -5.01
N HIS A 24 20.97 -8.06 -5.46
CA HIS A 24 21.41 -6.95 -4.63
C HIS A 24 20.29 -5.92 -4.52
N TRP A 25 19.44 -6.08 -3.50
CA TRP A 25 18.37 -5.13 -3.22
C TRP A 25 18.91 -3.90 -2.47
N PRO A 26 18.49 -2.67 -2.84
CA PRO A 26 18.83 -1.48 -2.10
C PRO A 26 18.11 -1.47 -0.74
N ALA A 27 18.79 -1.95 0.30
CA ALA A 27 18.21 -2.19 1.62
C ALA A 27 17.53 -0.96 2.22
N VAL A 28 18.12 0.23 2.04
CA VAL A 28 17.56 1.49 2.56
C VAL A 28 16.27 1.87 1.84
N GLN A 29 16.26 1.82 0.50
CA GLN A 29 15.05 2.17 -0.27
C GLN A 29 13.89 1.22 0.04
N LEU A 30 14.16 -0.09 0.13
CA LEU A 30 13.14 -1.08 0.44
C LEU A 30 12.58 -0.90 1.86
N ASN A 31 13.42 -0.60 2.85
CA ASN A 31 12.98 -0.31 4.22
C ASN A 31 12.12 0.95 4.31
N VAL A 32 12.53 2.03 3.65
CA VAL A 32 11.76 3.28 3.59
C VAL A 32 10.41 3.06 2.92
N TRP A 33 10.40 2.29 1.82
CA TRP A 33 9.17 1.92 1.12
C TRP A 33 8.20 1.16 2.03
N MET A 34 8.69 0.11 2.72
CA MET A 34 7.86 -0.69 3.63
C MET A 34 7.29 0.16 4.77
N LEU A 35 8.09 1.04 5.36
CA LEU A 35 7.66 1.91 6.46
C LEU A 35 6.54 2.85 6.00
N ILE A 36 6.71 3.52 4.86
CA ILE A 36 5.72 4.48 4.34
C ILE A 36 4.41 3.76 3.97
N MET A 37 4.50 2.61 3.31
CA MET A 37 3.33 1.81 2.98
C MET A 37 2.61 1.27 4.22
N LEU A 38 3.35 0.91 5.27
CA LEU A 38 2.77 0.48 6.55
C LEU A 38 2.02 1.63 7.23
N ILE A 39 2.62 2.82 7.30
CA ILE A 39 1.96 4.02 7.85
C ILE A 39 0.69 4.36 7.05
N ALA A 40 0.78 4.37 5.72
CA ALA A 40 -0.37 4.64 4.86
C ALA A 40 -1.49 3.63 5.08
N SER A 41 -1.15 2.34 5.16
CA SER A 41 -2.16 1.29 5.36
C SER A 41 -2.80 1.36 6.76
N CYS A 42 -2.00 1.52 7.81
CA CYS A 42 -2.51 1.62 9.18
C CYS A 42 -3.38 2.87 9.40
N THR A 43 -3.00 4.01 8.83
CA THR A 43 -3.79 5.25 8.92
C THR A 43 -5.14 5.10 8.23
N ILE A 44 -5.17 4.50 7.02
CA ILE A 44 -6.41 4.24 6.28
C ILE A 44 -7.32 3.28 7.06
N ILE A 45 -6.79 2.18 7.59
CA ILE A 45 -7.56 1.22 8.40
C ILE A 45 -8.14 1.94 9.63
N GLY A 46 -7.32 2.72 10.34
CA GLY A 46 -7.74 3.42 11.55
C GLY A 46 -8.86 4.43 11.30
N VAL A 47 -8.74 5.25 10.25
CA VAL A 47 -9.75 6.27 9.92
C VAL A 47 -11.07 5.61 9.50
N PHE A 48 -11.04 4.62 8.61
CA PHE A 48 -12.29 3.97 8.18
C PHE A 48 -12.93 3.13 9.30
N ALA A 49 -12.14 2.52 10.19
CA ALA A 49 -12.67 1.85 11.36
C ALA A 49 -13.43 2.83 12.28
N ALA A 50 -12.88 4.02 12.52
CA ALA A 50 -13.55 5.07 13.28
C ALA A 50 -14.84 5.53 12.58
N PHE A 51 -14.82 5.70 11.25
CA PHE A 51 -16.02 6.06 10.50
C PHE A 51 -17.12 5.00 10.58
N ILE A 52 -16.78 3.71 10.55
CA ILE A 52 -17.76 2.63 10.74
C ILE A 52 -18.43 2.73 12.12
N GLN A 53 -17.67 2.99 13.19
CA GLN A 53 -18.23 3.18 14.53
C GLN A 53 -19.18 4.38 14.58
N ILE A 54 -18.82 5.49 13.94
CA ILE A 54 -19.68 6.68 13.85
C ILE A 54 -20.97 6.37 13.10
N GLN A 55 -20.91 5.67 11.96
CA GLN A 55 -22.10 5.26 11.20
C GLN A 55 -23.01 4.34 12.02
N GLN A 56 -22.44 3.41 12.79
CA GLN A 56 -23.20 2.54 13.69
C GLN A 56 -23.89 3.31 14.81
N ALA A 57 -23.22 4.29 15.42
CA ALA A 57 -23.82 5.15 16.43
C ALA A 57 -24.97 6.02 15.87
N LEU A 58 -24.87 6.43 14.60
CA LEU A 58 -25.89 7.19 13.88
C LEU A 58 -26.98 6.33 13.25
N LEU A 59 -26.92 4.99 13.38
CA LEU A 59 -27.82 4.02 12.75
C LEU A 59 -27.93 4.18 11.22
N LEU A 60 -26.83 4.58 10.58
CA LEU A 60 -26.72 4.78 9.15
C LEU A 60 -26.07 3.54 8.47
N PRO A 61 -26.47 3.22 7.23
CA PRO A 61 -25.85 2.11 6.50
C PRO A 61 -24.39 2.40 6.19
N THR A 62 -23.53 1.41 6.40
CA THR A 62 -22.10 1.52 6.07
C THR A 62 -21.86 1.35 4.58
N PRO A 63 -21.23 2.33 3.92
CA PRO A 63 -20.97 2.23 2.48
C PRO A 63 -19.88 1.18 2.20
N TRP A 64 -20.03 0.48 1.07
CA TRP A 64 -19.13 -0.61 0.65
C TRP A 64 -17.67 -0.19 0.54
N TYR A 65 -17.40 1.05 0.13
CA TYR A 65 -16.04 1.54 -0.10
C TYR A 65 -15.22 1.69 1.18
N PHE A 66 -15.87 1.78 2.36
CA PHE A 66 -15.17 1.73 3.66
C PHE A 66 -14.56 0.34 3.88
N ALA A 67 -15.38 -0.71 3.76
CA ALA A 67 -14.91 -2.08 3.92
C ALA A 67 -13.88 -2.45 2.84
N TYR A 68 -14.12 -2.03 1.59
CA TYR A 68 -13.19 -2.24 0.49
C TYR A 68 -11.80 -1.68 0.81
N PHE A 69 -11.68 -0.40 1.20
CA PHE A 69 -10.37 0.18 1.43
C PHE A 69 -9.67 -0.42 2.66
N ILE A 70 -10.42 -0.79 3.70
CA ILE A 70 -9.86 -1.55 4.85
C ILE A 70 -9.28 -2.88 4.37
N THR A 71 -9.99 -3.64 3.53
CA THR A 71 -9.49 -4.93 3.04
C THR A 71 -8.24 -4.78 2.16
N VAL A 72 -8.22 -3.77 1.28
CA VAL A 72 -7.05 -3.49 0.43
C VAL A 72 -5.85 -3.06 1.26
N ALA A 73 -6.05 -2.20 2.26
CA ALA A 73 -4.98 -1.79 3.18
C ALA A 73 -4.50 -2.98 4.04
N ALA A 74 -5.38 -3.86 4.48
CA ALA A 74 -5.01 -5.08 5.20
C ALA A 74 -4.20 -6.05 4.32
N LEU A 75 -4.54 -6.17 3.03
CA LEU A 75 -3.75 -6.93 2.06
C LEU A 75 -2.38 -6.30 1.82
N ALA A 76 -2.26 -4.97 1.84
CA ALA A 76 -0.97 -4.30 1.77
C ALA A 76 -0.11 -4.57 3.02
N VAL A 77 -0.70 -4.55 4.22
CA VAL A 77 0.00 -4.92 5.46
C VAL A 77 0.45 -6.39 5.42
N SER A 78 -0.41 -7.31 4.99
CA SER A 78 -0.04 -8.74 4.89
C SER A 78 1.05 -8.96 3.85
N PHE A 79 1.04 -8.22 2.74
CA PHE A 79 2.12 -8.21 1.76
C PHE A 79 3.45 -7.73 2.34
N ILE A 80 3.46 -6.65 3.13
CA ILE A 80 4.66 -6.17 3.82
C ILE A 80 5.20 -7.24 4.80
N ILE A 81 4.33 -7.88 5.57
CA ILE A 81 4.71 -8.98 6.48
C ILE A 81 5.34 -10.15 5.70
N LEU A 82 4.75 -10.51 4.55
CA LEU A 82 5.31 -11.52 3.65
C LEU A 82 6.70 -11.11 3.16
N LEU A 83 6.90 -9.86 2.74
CA LEU A 83 8.22 -9.39 2.32
C LEU A 83 9.26 -9.46 3.44
N LEU A 84 8.91 -9.03 4.66
CA LEU A 84 9.78 -9.15 5.82
C LEU A 84 10.19 -10.61 6.10
N TRP A 85 9.24 -11.54 5.93
CA TRP A 85 9.53 -12.97 6.07
C TRP A 85 10.48 -13.49 4.98
N LEU A 86 10.32 -13.05 3.73
CA LEU A 86 11.23 -13.39 2.62
C LEU A 86 12.64 -12.81 2.81
N ILE A 87 12.75 -11.61 3.38
CA ILE A 87 14.03 -10.99 3.76
C ILE A 87 14.73 -11.85 4.82
N PHE A 88 13.99 -12.33 5.83
CA PHE A 88 14.53 -13.20 6.87
C PHE A 88 15.09 -14.51 6.28
N GLN A 89 14.44 -15.06 5.25
CA GLN A 89 14.90 -16.25 4.53
C GLN A 89 16.01 -15.96 3.48
N ARG A 90 16.39 -14.70 3.28
CA ARG A 90 17.32 -14.25 2.23
C ARG A 90 16.95 -14.71 0.81
N ARG A 91 15.66 -14.93 0.55
CA ARG A 91 15.11 -15.40 -0.74
C ARG A 91 14.10 -14.39 -1.28
N LEU A 92 14.57 -13.18 -1.58
CA LEU A 92 13.70 -12.14 -2.13
C LEU A 92 13.64 -12.27 -3.65
N LEU A 93 12.58 -12.91 -4.13
CA LEU A 93 12.33 -13.13 -5.56
C LEU A 93 11.70 -11.87 -6.19
N PRO A 94 12.36 -11.20 -7.16
CA PRO A 94 11.85 -9.98 -7.78
C PRO A 94 10.48 -10.17 -8.45
N SER A 95 10.21 -11.35 -8.98
CA SER A 95 8.94 -11.66 -9.65
C SER A 95 7.72 -11.57 -8.71
N ILE A 96 7.87 -12.02 -7.45
CA ILE A 96 6.79 -11.96 -6.46
C ILE A 96 6.49 -10.50 -6.11
N VAL A 97 7.54 -9.69 -5.97
CA VAL A 97 7.41 -8.26 -5.67
C VAL A 97 6.73 -7.51 -6.82
N MET A 98 7.08 -7.80 -8.07
CA MET A 98 6.43 -7.19 -9.24
C MET A 98 4.93 -7.55 -9.33
N ILE A 99 4.59 -8.83 -9.25
CA ILE A 99 3.20 -9.28 -9.41
C ILE A 99 2.35 -8.77 -8.23
N GLY A 100 2.85 -8.90 -7.00
CA GLY A 100 2.16 -8.40 -5.80
C GLY A 100 1.99 -6.89 -5.81
N GLY A 101 3.02 -6.15 -6.21
CA GLY A 101 2.97 -4.70 -6.36
C GLY A 101 1.95 -4.24 -7.40
N PHE A 102 1.86 -4.92 -8.54
CA PHE A 102 0.88 -4.61 -9.58
C PHE A 102 -0.57 -4.84 -9.14
N ILE A 103 -0.84 -6.01 -8.53
CA ILE A 103 -2.20 -6.33 -8.04
C ILE A 103 -2.63 -5.32 -6.98
N LEU A 104 -1.75 -5.04 -6.00
CA LEU A 104 -2.04 -4.05 -4.96
C LEU A 104 -2.21 -2.65 -5.54
N PHE A 105 -1.41 -2.28 -6.54
CA PHE A 105 -1.55 -0.99 -7.22
C PHE A 105 -2.93 -0.79 -7.82
N VAL A 106 -3.45 -1.77 -8.57
CA VAL A 106 -4.77 -1.68 -9.18
C VAL A 106 -5.87 -1.57 -8.12
N LEU A 107 -5.83 -2.42 -7.09
CA LEU A 107 -6.81 -2.38 -6.00
C LEU A 107 -6.77 -1.06 -5.22
N TRP A 108 -5.57 -0.55 -4.95
CA TRP A 108 -5.36 0.71 -4.24
C TRP A 108 -5.85 1.90 -5.07
N LEU A 109 -5.59 1.90 -6.38
CA LEU A 109 -6.02 2.95 -7.29
C LEU A 109 -7.55 3.04 -7.38
N VAL A 110 -8.25 1.90 -7.47
CA VAL A 110 -9.71 1.87 -7.45
C VAL A 110 -10.26 2.50 -6.17
N ALA A 111 -9.67 2.18 -5.01
CA ALA A 111 -10.06 2.80 -3.75
C ALA A 111 -9.86 4.33 -3.79
N LEU A 112 -8.71 4.78 -4.28
CA LEU A 112 -8.37 6.20 -4.38
C LEU A 112 -9.36 6.97 -5.27
N ILE A 113 -9.74 6.42 -6.42
CA ILE A 113 -10.74 7.04 -7.30
C ILE A 113 -12.05 7.25 -6.55
N VAL A 114 -12.55 6.23 -5.86
CA VAL A 114 -13.81 6.33 -5.12
C VAL A 114 -13.72 7.40 -4.03
N ILE A 115 -12.62 7.44 -3.27
CA ILE A 115 -12.42 8.48 -2.25
C ILE A 115 -12.34 9.87 -2.86
N SER A 116 -11.69 10.02 -4.02
CA SER A 116 -11.62 11.30 -4.74
C SER A 116 -13.02 11.79 -5.14
N VAL A 117 -13.86 10.90 -5.66
CA VAL A 117 -15.25 11.21 -6.03
C VAL A 117 -16.07 11.60 -4.80
N GLN A 118 -15.90 10.94 -3.66
CA GLN A 118 -16.64 11.32 -2.45
C GLN A 118 -16.16 12.65 -1.83
N LEU A 119 -14.87 12.95 -1.96
CA LEU A 119 -14.30 14.17 -1.40
C LEU A 119 -14.66 15.42 -2.22
N TRP A 120 -14.69 15.29 -3.55
CA TRP A 120 -14.84 16.41 -4.50
C TRP A 120 -16.02 16.27 -5.47
N GLY A 121 -16.95 15.34 -5.21
CA GLY A 121 -18.09 15.08 -6.07
C GLY A 121 -19.03 16.28 -6.27
N PRO A 122 -19.83 16.27 -7.35
CA PRO A 122 -20.67 17.40 -7.74
C PRO A 122 -21.85 17.67 -6.79
N SER A 123 -22.29 16.66 -6.00
CA SER A 123 -23.42 16.77 -5.09
C SER A 123 -23.06 16.24 -3.70
N GLY A 124 -23.21 17.08 -2.67
CA GLY A 124 -23.03 16.66 -1.27
C GLY A 124 -21.60 16.23 -0.91
N SER A 125 -20.58 16.77 -1.59
CA SER A 125 -19.19 16.39 -1.33
C SER A 125 -18.76 16.70 0.09
N VAL A 126 -17.87 15.86 0.62
CA VAL A 126 -17.31 16.06 1.96
C VAL A 126 -16.64 17.43 2.04
N SER A 127 -15.90 17.85 1.00
CA SER A 127 -15.24 19.16 0.95
C SER A 127 -16.21 20.34 1.06
N SER A 128 -17.34 20.30 0.33
CA SER A 128 -18.36 21.35 0.40
C SER A 128 -19.00 21.41 1.78
N ASN A 129 -19.39 20.27 2.36
CA ASN A 129 -19.96 20.20 3.70
C ASN A 129 -18.96 20.70 4.77
N CYS A 130 -17.70 20.31 4.68
CA CYS A 130 -16.64 20.78 5.57
C CYS A 130 -16.46 22.30 5.49
N ASN A 131 -16.58 22.88 4.31
CA ASN A 131 -16.50 24.33 4.16
C ASN A 131 -17.70 25.03 4.82
N LEU A 132 -18.91 24.51 4.62
CA LEU A 132 -20.13 25.09 5.19
C LEU A 132 -20.18 25.00 6.73
N PHE A 133 -19.84 23.84 7.30
CA PHE A 133 -20.04 23.59 8.73
C PHE A 133 -18.79 23.80 9.60
N VAL A 134 -17.58 23.66 9.04
CA VAL A 134 -16.33 23.72 9.81
C VAL A 134 -15.55 24.99 9.52
N PHE A 135 -15.26 25.30 8.25
CA PHE A 135 -14.33 26.40 7.93
C PHE A 135 -14.95 27.80 8.03
N ASN A 136 -16.28 27.92 8.02
CA ASN A 136 -16.99 29.19 8.20
C ASN A 136 -17.44 29.48 9.65
N ALA A 137 -17.22 28.54 10.59
CA ALA A 137 -17.62 28.68 11.99
C ALA A 137 -16.42 28.41 12.91
N ASN A 138 -16.27 29.19 13.98
CA ASN A 138 -15.24 28.95 15.00
C ASN A 138 -15.82 29.17 16.41
N PRO A 139 -16.73 28.28 16.87
CA PRO A 139 -17.28 28.38 18.21
C PRO A 139 -16.18 28.16 19.27
N LEU A 140 -16.21 28.96 20.34
CA LEU A 140 -15.26 28.90 21.45
C LEU A 140 -15.97 28.50 22.75
N GLY A 141 -15.22 27.93 23.70
CA GLY A 141 -15.72 27.55 25.03
C GLY A 141 -16.15 26.08 25.15
N GLN A 142 -16.41 25.62 26.39
CA GLN A 142 -16.77 24.24 26.72
C GLN A 142 -18.27 23.97 26.52
N SER A 143 -18.76 24.17 25.29
CA SER A 143 -20.17 23.94 24.94
C SER A 143 -20.33 22.69 24.08
N LEU A 144 -21.53 22.09 24.10
CA LEU A 144 -21.87 20.97 23.21
C LEU A 144 -21.73 21.34 21.72
N ASN A 145 -21.98 22.61 21.36
CA ASN A 145 -21.77 23.10 19.99
C ASN A 145 -20.28 23.09 19.62
N THR A 146 -19.39 23.47 20.53
CA THR A 146 -17.94 23.42 20.29
C THR A 146 -17.47 21.98 20.14
N LEU A 147 -17.98 21.05 20.95
CA LEU A 147 -17.66 19.63 20.84
C LEU A 147 -18.12 19.06 19.49
N ALA A 148 -19.35 19.34 19.07
CA ALA A 148 -19.87 18.90 17.78
C ALA A 148 -19.06 19.45 16.60
N TRP A 149 -18.63 20.72 16.68
CA TRP A 149 -17.76 21.32 15.68
C TRP A 149 -16.37 20.67 15.64
N LEU A 150 -15.77 20.35 16.80
CA LEU A 150 -14.48 19.64 16.86
C LEU A 150 -14.56 18.25 16.25
N GLU A 151 -15.64 17.51 16.51
CA GLU A 151 -15.90 16.20 15.90
C GLU A 151 -16.03 16.31 14.37
N GLN A 152 -16.83 17.25 13.87
CA GLN A 152 -16.95 17.50 12.42
C GLN A 152 -15.61 17.89 11.78
N ARG A 153 -14.82 18.74 12.46
CA ARG A 153 -13.49 19.12 12.01
C ARG A 153 -12.55 17.91 11.93
N SER A 154 -12.59 17.02 12.92
CA SER A 154 -11.81 15.78 12.93
C SER A 154 -12.15 14.89 11.73
N ILE A 155 -13.45 14.72 11.43
CA ILE A 155 -13.92 13.95 10.27
C ILE A 155 -13.38 14.55 8.97
N CYS A 156 -13.51 15.87 8.79
CA CYS A 156 -13.03 16.57 7.60
C CYS A 156 -11.54 16.40 7.35
N GLN A 157 -10.72 16.54 8.41
CA GLN A 157 -9.28 16.36 8.33
C GLN A 157 -8.90 14.89 8.06
N SER A 158 -9.63 13.95 8.63
CA SER A 158 -9.42 12.52 8.41
C SER A 158 -9.66 12.11 6.96
N TRP A 159 -10.68 12.68 6.30
CA TRP A 159 -10.92 12.48 4.87
C TRP A 159 -9.77 12.98 3.99
N GLN A 160 -9.23 14.16 4.29
CA GLN A 160 -8.07 14.71 3.58
C GLN A 160 -6.82 13.86 3.82
N ALA A 161 -6.60 13.40 5.04
CA ALA A 161 -5.49 12.52 5.39
C ALA A 161 -5.57 11.19 4.60
N VAL A 162 -6.73 10.54 4.55
CA VAL A 162 -6.93 9.30 3.77
C VAL A 162 -6.64 9.52 2.30
N PHE A 163 -7.09 10.63 1.72
CA PHE A 163 -6.80 10.96 0.33
C PHE A 163 -5.28 11.16 0.09
N ALA A 164 -4.61 11.91 0.96
CA ALA A 164 -3.17 12.15 0.87
C ALA A 164 -2.37 10.84 1.00
N PHE A 165 -2.64 10.02 2.01
CA PHE A 165 -1.99 8.72 2.17
C PHE A 165 -2.34 7.74 1.05
N GLY A 166 -3.55 7.83 0.47
CA GLY A 166 -3.93 7.11 -0.72
C GLY A 166 -3.05 7.47 -1.93
N LEU A 167 -2.83 8.77 -2.18
CA LEU A 167 -1.96 9.24 -3.27
C LEU A 167 -0.51 8.83 -3.06
N VAL A 168 0.02 9.02 -1.86
CA VAL A 168 1.38 8.59 -1.50
C VAL A 168 1.52 7.08 -1.71
N GLY A 169 0.57 6.27 -1.22
CA GLY A 169 0.59 4.83 -1.41
C GLY A 169 0.59 4.42 -2.89
N SER A 170 -0.17 5.12 -3.73
CA SER A 170 -0.21 4.84 -5.18
C SER A 170 1.14 5.08 -5.85
N ILE A 171 1.80 6.20 -5.52
CA ILE A 171 3.13 6.54 -6.05
C ILE A 171 4.17 5.51 -5.59
N PHE A 172 4.14 5.15 -4.30
CA PHE A 172 5.07 4.17 -3.74
C PHE A 172 4.84 2.77 -4.34
N LEU A 173 3.60 2.36 -4.59
CA LEU A 173 3.29 1.09 -5.28
C LEU A 173 3.81 1.07 -6.73
N LEU A 174 3.79 2.21 -7.44
CA LEU A 174 4.48 2.31 -8.74
C LEU A 174 5.99 2.21 -8.58
N TRP A 175 6.55 2.86 -7.57
CA TRP A 175 8.00 2.88 -7.35
C TRP A 175 8.56 1.48 -7.06
N ILE A 176 7.89 0.65 -6.25
CA ILE A 176 8.38 -0.71 -5.98
C ILE A 176 8.42 -1.58 -7.24
N MET A 177 7.51 -1.36 -8.21
CA MET A 177 7.57 -2.05 -9.50
C MET A 177 8.81 -1.64 -10.29
N ILE A 178 9.15 -0.35 -10.31
CA ILE A 178 10.36 0.16 -10.97
C ILE A 178 11.61 -0.42 -10.29
N MET A 179 11.68 -0.43 -8.96
CA MET A 179 12.81 -1.02 -8.23
C MET A 179 12.95 -2.51 -8.51
N ALA A 180 11.84 -3.27 -8.50
CA ALA A 180 11.86 -4.69 -8.82
C ALA A 180 12.33 -4.96 -10.25
N TYR A 181 11.96 -4.10 -11.21
CA TYR A 181 12.46 -4.18 -12.59
C TYR A 181 13.96 -3.87 -12.68
N GLN A 182 14.45 -2.82 -12.02
CA GLN A 182 15.88 -2.48 -12.02
C GLN A 182 16.73 -3.62 -11.45
N VAL A 183 16.26 -4.25 -10.37
CA VAL A 183 16.92 -5.42 -9.78
C VAL A 183 16.91 -6.62 -10.74
N PHE A 184 15.83 -6.82 -11.49
CA PHE A 184 15.76 -7.89 -12.50
C PHE A 184 16.64 -7.60 -13.73
N ALA A 185 16.74 -6.34 -14.16
CA ALA A 185 17.52 -5.93 -15.33
C ALA A 185 19.03 -5.92 -15.07
N ASN A 186 19.46 -5.51 -13.87
CA ASN A 186 20.88 -5.45 -13.48
C ASN A 186 21.50 -6.83 -13.17
N ASP A 187 20.70 -7.89 -13.10
CA ASP A 187 21.17 -9.27 -12.88
C ASP A 187 21.40 -10.03 -14.22
N ARG A 188 21.15 -9.38 -15.37
CA ARG A 188 21.56 -9.85 -16.71
C ARG A 188 22.91 -9.28 -17.11
#